data_AF-A0A842JGV2-F1
#
_entry.id   AF-A0A842JGV2-F1
#
_cell.length_a   1.000
_cell.length_b   1.000
_cell.length_c   1.000
_cell.angle_alpha   90.00
_cell.angle_beta   90.00
_cell.angle_gamma   90.00
#
_symmetry.space_group_name_H-M   'P 1'
#
loop_
_entity.id
_entity.type
_entity.pdbx_description
1 polymer ?
#
loop_
_entity_poly.entity_id
_entity_poly.type
_entity_poly.pdbx_seq_one_letter_code
_entity_poly.pdbx_strand_id
1 'polypeptide(L)'
;MRERNKGKVLEGTSGLAVAVALGVAAVALAALQWFLLPDQVVTHFGVNGQANGWSPKWFFVLLSTGIGLFGAAWFGASRERVGLLLAAIGVMAGVLDLVVNGFVF
;
A
#
# COMPACT_ATOMS: atom_id res chain seq x y z
N MET A 1 18.66 -2.03 -30.27
CA MET A 1 17.45 -2.65 -29.67
C MET A 1 17.63 -3.06 -28.18
N ARG A 2 18.44 -2.35 -27.36
CA ARG A 2 18.85 -2.83 -26.01
C ARG A 2 18.24 -2.08 -24.81
N GLU A 3 17.51 -0.99 -25.04
CA GLU A 3 16.96 -0.13 -23.97
C GLU A 3 15.57 -0.55 -23.46
N ARG A 4 14.79 -1.32 -24.24
CA ARG A 4 13.36 -1.55 -23.95
C ARG A 4 13.06 -2.52 -22.79
N ASN A 5 14.04 -3.32 -22.37
CA ASN A 5 13.84 -4.35 -21.34
C ASN A 5 14.35 -3.94 -19.93
N LYS A 6 14.96 -2.75 -19.77
CA LYS A 6 15.53 -2.31 -18.47
C LYS A 6 14.50 -2.17 -17.34
N GLY A 7 13.21 -2.08 -17.65
CA GLY A 7 12.13 -1.87 -16.69
C GLY A 7 11.38 -3.13 -16.25
N LYS A 8 11.62 -4.29 -16.89
CA LYS A 8 10.89 -5.52 -16.58
C LYS A 8 11.58 -6.33 -15.51
N VAL A 9 10.82 -6.85 -14.55
CA VAL A 9 11.35 -7.62 -13.40
C VAL A 9 10.44 -8.82 -13.13
N LEU A 10 11.02 -9.94 -12.69
CA LEU A 10 10.32 -11.18 -12.34
C LEU A 10 9.47 -11.72 -13.50
N GLU A 11 10.10 -11.97 -14.64
CA GLU A 11 9.44 -12.57 -15.78
C GLU A 11 9.06 -14.04 -15.48
N GLY A 12 7.82 -14.43 -15.77
CA GLY A 12 7.29 -15.78 -15.54
C GLY A 12 6.25 -15.88 -14.42
N THR A 13 6.02 -17.10 -13.94
CA THR A 13 5.02 -17.42 -12.90
C THR A 13 5.33 -16.80 -11.54
N SER A 14 6.61 -16.58 -11.23
CA SER A 14 7.05 -15.92 -10.00
C SER A 14 6.58 -14.47 -9.92
N GLY A 15 6.63 -13.72 -11.02
CA GLY A 15 6.09 -12.36 -11.06
C GLY A 15 4.59 -12.33 -10.84
N LEU A 16 3.85 -13.30 -11.38
CA LEU A 16 2.41 -13.41 -11.15
C LEU A 16 2.10 -13.69 -9.68
N ALA A 17 2.83 -14.64 -9.07
CA ALA A 17 2.68 -14.95 -7.66
C ALA A 17 2.94 -13.71 -6.77
N VAL A 18 3.98 -12.92 -7.08
CA VAL A 18 4.29 -11.68 -6.36
C VAL A 18 3.20 -10.63 -6.53
N ALA A 19 2.68 -10.44 -7.76
CA ALA A 19 1.57 -9.54 -8.01
C ALA A 19 0.32 -9.93 -7.20
N VAL A 20 -0.03 -11.22 -7.20
CA VAL A 20 -1.16 -11.75 -6.43
C VAL A 20 -0.92 -11.57 -4.94
N ALA A 21 0.27 -11.91 -4.43
CA ALA A 21 0.59 -11.74 -3.01
C ALA A 21 0.47 -10.29 -2.55
N LEU A 22 0.96 -9.33 -3.34
CA LEU A 22 0.86 -7.90 -3.03
C LEU A 22 -0.60 -7.41 -3.10
N GLY A 23 -1.38 -7.90 -4.07
CA GLY A 23 -2.80 -7.59 -4.15
C GLY A 23 -3.58 -8.12 -2.94
N VAL A 24 -3.36 -9.38 -2.56
CA VAL A 24 -3.95 -9.99 -1.36
C VAL A 24 -3.53 -9.25 -0.09
N ALA A 25 -2.26 -8.87 0.03
CA ALA A 25 -1.78 -8.08 1.16
C ALA A 25 -2.49 -6.71 1.25
N ALA A 26 -2.67 -6.02 0.13
CA ALA A 26 -3.39 -4.75 0.10
C ALA A 26 -4.86 -4.90 0.56
N VAL A 27 -5.56 -5.94 0.11
CA VAL A 27 -6.95 -6.21 0.56
C VAL A 27 -7.00 -6.60 2.04
N ALA A 28 -6.07 -7.44 2.50
CA ALA A 28 -6.00 -7.86 3.90
C ALA A 28 -5.73 -6.66 4.82
N LEU A 29 -4.81 -5.77 4.44
CA LEU A 29 -4.54 -4.53 5.17
C LEU A 29 -5.76 -3.61 5.19
N ALA A 30 -6.46 -3.46 4.06
CA ALA A 30 -7.70 -2.68 4.01
C ALA A 30 -8.74 -3.16 5.03
N ALA A 31 -8.94 -4.49 5.10
CA ALA A 31 -9.84 -5.09 6.06
C ALA A 31 -9.37 -4.87 7.50
N LEU A 32 -8.08 -5.11 7.78
CA LEU A 32 -7.51 -4.89 9.11
C LEU A 32 -7.67 -3.42 9.54
N GLN A 33 -7.33 -2.47 8.69
CA GLN A 33 -7.51 -1.05 8.97
C GLN A 33 -8.98 -0.70 9.21
N TRP A 34 -9.90 -1.28 8.44
CA TRP A 34 -11.32 -1.00 8.59
C TRP A 34 -11.89 -1.45 9.94
N PHE A 35 -11.47 -2.62 10.41
CA PHE A 35 -11.96 -3.22 11.66
C PHE A 35 -11.18 -2.80 12.91
N LEU A 36 -9.89 -2.51 12.78
CA LEU A 36 -9.02 -2.21 13.91
C LEU A 36 -8.85 -0.71 14.15
N LEU A 37 -8.94 0.13 13.10
CA LEU A 37 -8.73 1.57 13.27
C LEU A 37 -10.03 2.31 13.63
N PRO A 38 -9.94 3.31 14.52
CA PRO A 38 -11.04 4.21 14.82
C PRO A 38 -11.39 5.08 13.62
N ASP A 39 -12.60 5.64 13.60
CA ASP A 39 -13.11 6.41 12.45
C ASP A 39 -12.28 7.65 12.13
N GLN A 40 -11.54 8.17 13.10
CA GLN A 40 -10.52 9.20 12.91
C GLN A 40 -9.13 8.66 13.21
N VAL A 41 -8.22 8.83 12.25
CA VAL A 41 -6.81 8.44 12.34
C VAL A 41 -5.92 9.67 12.40
N VAL A 42 -4.82 9.58 13.12
CA VAL A 42 -3.79 10.63 13.19
C VAL A 42 -3.07 10.70 11.85
N THR A 43 -2.96 11.90 11.31
CA THR A 43 -2.29 12.17 10.03
C THR A 43 -1.12 13.12 10.16
N HIS A 44 -1.06 13.88 11.24
CA HIS A 44 -0.01 14.85 11.47
C HIS A 44 0.33 14.92 12.95
N PHE A 45 1.62 14.75 13.26
CA PHE A 45 2.17 14.98 14.60
C PHE A 45 2.81 16.37 14.63
N GLY A 46 2.49 17.16 15.65
CA GLY A 46 3.13 18.44 15.90
C GLY A 46 4.59 18.30 16.30
N VAL A 47 5.31 19.43 16.36
CA VAL A 47 6.74 19.51 16.72
C VAL A 47 7.02 19.00 18.14
N ASN A 48 5.98 18.97 18.98
CA ASN A 48 5.96 18.43 20.33
C ASN A 48 5.68 16.91 20.40
N GLY A 49 5.53 16.24 19.25
CA GLY A 49 5.22 14.81 19.16
C GLY A 49 3.74 14.46 19.43
N GLN A 50 2.87 15.45 19.63
CA GLN A 50 1.44 15.22 19.86
C GLN A 50 0.66 15.18 18.54
N ALA A 51 -0.37 14.35 18.47
CA ALA A 51 -1.29 14.32 17.33
C ALA A 51 -2.00 15.69 17.20
N ASN A 52 -1.80 16.38 16.08
CA ASN A 52 -2.37 17.70 15.80
C ASN A 52 -3.17 17.75 14.49
N GLY A 53 -3.26 16.62 13.78
CA GLY A 53 -4.09 16.48 12.59
C GLY A 53 -4.76 15.11 12.57
N TRP A 54 -6.06 15.12 12.32
CA TRP A 54 -6.91 13.94 12.26
C TRP A 54 -7.58 13.89 10.90
N SER A 55 -7.81 12.69 10.38
CA SER A 55 -8.56 12.51 9.15
C SER A 55 -9.42 11.26 9.20
N PRO A 56 -10.48 11.18 8.37
CA PRO A 56 -11.31 9.99 8.31
C PRO A 56 -10.51 8.76 7.88
N LYS A 57 -10.68 7.62 8.56
CA LYS A 57 -9.96 6.37 8.25
C LYS A 57 -10.17 5.91 6.81
N TRP A 58 -11.38 6.08 6.28
CA TRP A 58 -11.75 5.62 4.94
C TRP A 58 -10.83 6.20 3.86
N PHE A 59 -10.35 7.44 4.04
CA PHE A 59 -9.48 8.08 3.07
C PHE A 59 -8.13 7.37 2.95
N PHE A 60 -7.49 7.05 4.08
CA PHE A 60 -6.21 6.35 4.11
C PHE A 60 -6.31 4.89 3.70
N VAL A 61 -7.40 4.22 4.10
CA VAL A 61 -7.72 2.86 3.65
C VAL A 61 -7.84 2.83 2.13
N LEU A 62 -8.65 3.72 1.54
CA LEU A 62 -8.81 3.76 0.08
C LEU A 62 -7.53 4.16 -0.64
N LEU A 63 -6.76 5.11 -0.10
CA LEU A 63 -5.52 5.58 -0.72
C LEU A 63 -4.47 4.46 -0.77
N SER A 64 -4.17 3.83 0.38
CA SER A 64 -3.19 2.75 0.49
C SER A 64 -3.60 1.52 -0.32
N THR A 65 -4.86 1.10 -0.19
CA THR A 65 -5.44 -0.04 -0.92
C THR A 65 -5.50 0.23 -2.42
N GLY A 66 -5.92 1.43 -2.82
CA GLY A 66 -6.01 1.83 -4.21
C GLY A 66 -4.65 1.82 -4.91
N ILE A 67 -3.64 2.43 -4.28
CA ILE A 67 -2.26 2.41 -4.80
C ILE A 67 -1.72 0.97 -4.84
N GLY A 68 -1.96 0.19 -3.78
CA GLY A 68 -1.49 -1.20 -3.66
C GLY A 68 -2.08 -2.11 -4.73
N LEU A 69 -3.40 -2.08 -4.91
CA LEU A 69 -4.12 -2.88 -5.90
C LEU A 69 -3.80 -2.44 -7.33
N PHE A 70 -3.77 -1.13 -7.58
CA PHE A 70 -3.41 -0.60 -8.90
C PHE A 70 -2.00 -1.01 -9.28
N GLY A 71 -1.04 -0.85 -8.37
CA GLY A 71 0.34 -1.28 -8.58
C GLY A 71 0.44 -2.79 -8.82
N ALA A 72 -0.28 -3.60 -8.03
CA ALA A 72 -0.27 -5.05 -8.15
C ALA A 72 -0.87 -5.52 -9.49
N ALA A 73 -1.98 -4.92 -9.91
CA ALA A 73 -2.62 -5.21 -11.20
C ALA A 73 -1.73 -4.78 -12.37
N TRP A 74 -1.16 -3.57 -12.32
CA TRP A 74 -0.23 -3.07 -13.33
C TRP A 74 1.00 -3.99 -13.43
N PHE A 75 1.60 -4.36 -12.30
CA PHE A 75 2.74 -5.28 -12.27
C PHE A 75 2.38 -6.67 -12.79
N GLY A 76 1.18 -7.14 -12.47
CA GLY A 76 0.60 -8.37 -12.99
C GLY A 76 0.54 -8.41 -14.51
N ALA A 77 0.10 -7.30 -15.12
CA ALA A 77 -0.11 -7.17 -16.55
C ALA A 77 1.16 -6.82 -17.35
N SER A 78 1.94 -5.84 -16.88
CA SER A 78 3.07 -5.26 -17.64
C SER A 78 4.43 -5.82 -17.24
N ARG A 79 4.53 -6.42 -16.04
CA ARG A 79 5.79 -6.83 -15.40
C ARG A 79 6.78 -5.69 -15.20
N GLU A 80 6.29 -4.45 -15.17
CA GLU A 80 7.13 -3.28 -14.99
C GLU A 80 7.46 -3.03 -13.52
N ARG A 81 8.72 -2.67 -13.28
CA ARG A 81 9.23 -2.29 -11.95
C ARG A 81 8.38 -1.21 -11.28
N VAL A 82 7.83 -0.27 -12.07
CA VAL A 82 6.97 0.79 -11.57
C VAL A 82 5.72 0.23 -10.90
N GLY A 83 5.05 -0.74 -11.53
CA GLY A 83 3.90 -1.41 -10.92
C GLY A 83 4.27 -2.10 -9.61
N LEU A 84 5.41 -2.78 -9.58
CA LEU A 84 5.91 -3.44 -8.37
C LEU A 84 6.16 -2.43 -7.24
N LEU A 85 6.79 -1.30 -7.56
CA LEU A 85 7.07 -0.22 -6.60
C LEU A 85 5.77 0.40 -6.08
N LEU A 86 4.80 0.67 -6.95
CA LEU A 86 3.49 1.20 -6.54
C LEU A 86 2.77 0.21 -5.62
N ALA A 87 2.78 -1.08 -5.95
CA ALA A 87 2.19 -2.12 -5.11
C ALA A 87 2.84 -2.14 -3.72
N ALA A 88 4.18 -2.11 -3.69
CA ALA A 88 4.94 -2.08 -2.45
C ALA A 88 4.67 -0.81 -1.63
N ILE A 89 4.60 0.37 -2.27
CA ILE A 89 4.29 1.64 -1.59
C ILE A 89 2.89 1.60 -0.97
N GLY A 90 1.89 1.11 -1.70
CA GLY A 90 0.52 0.98 -1.18
C GLY A 90 0.44 0.06 0.03
N VAL A 91 1.07 -1.12 -0.05
CA VAL A 91 1.17 -2.07 1.07
C VAL A 91 1.91 -1.43 2.26
N MET A 92 3.07 -0.80 2.02
CA MET A 92 3.84 -0.15 3.07
C MET A 92 3.06 1.00 3.74
N ALA A 93 2.33 1.79 2.98
CA ALA A 93 1.47 2.85 3.51
C ALA A 93 0.37 2.27 4.42
N GLY A 94 -0.26 1.16 4.02
CA GLY A 94 -1.26 0.48 4.85
C GLY A 94 -0.69 -0.10 6.14
N VAL A 95 0.51 -0.68 6.08
CA VAL A 95 1.23 -1.16 7.28
C VAL A 95 1.56 0.00 8.21
N LEU A 96 2.10 1.10 7.67
CA LEU A 96 2.46 2.28 8.46
C LEU A 96 1.25 2.88 9.15
N ASP A 97 0.12 3.01 8.44
CA ASP A 97 -1.13 3.49 9.02
C ASP A 97 -1.61 2.60 10.16
N LEU A 98 -1.60 1.28 9.96
CA LEU A 98 -1.99 0.33 11.01
C LEU A 98 -1.05 0.39 12.23
N VAL A 99 0.25 0.51 12.02
CA VAL A 99 1.23 0.60 13.12
C VAL A 99 1.06 1.93 13.86
N VAL A 100 1.05 3.05 13.15
CA VAL A 100 0.96 4.37 13.78
C VAL A 100 -0.38 4.53 14.51
N ASN A 101 -1.49 4.18 13.87
CA ASN A 101 -2.81 4.43 14.44
C ASN A 101 -3.34 3.26 15.29
N GLY A 102 -2.78 2.05 15.16
CA GLY A 102 -3.17 0.90 15.98
C GLY A 102 -2.52 0.85 17.36
N PHE A 103 -1.42 1.57 17.60
CA PHE A 103 -0.76 1.67 18.92
C PHE A 103 -1.04 3.00 19.65
N VAL A 104 -1.63 3.98 18.96
CA VAL A 104 -1.95 5.30 19.54
C VAL A 104 -3.27 5.29 20.33
N PHE A 105 -4.00 4.17 20.29
CA PHE A 105 -5.21 3.89 21.07
C PHE A 105 -5.03 2.64 21.92
#